data_AF-A0A6A8AUS8-F1
#
_entry.id   AF-A0A6A8AUS8-F1
#
_cell.length_a   1.000
_cell.length_b   1.000
_cell.length_c   1.000
_cell.angle_alpha   90.00
_cell.angle_beta   90.00
_cell.angle_gamma   90.00
#
_symmetry.space_group_name_H-M   'P 1'
#
loop_
_entity.id
_entity.type
_entity.pdbx_description
1 polymer ?
#
loop_
_entity_poly.entity_id
_entity_poly.type
_entity_poly.pdbx_seq_one_letter_code
_entity_poly.pdbx_strand_id
1 'polypeptide(L)'
;MPSERSFDEIYPTNESYERFDQRDSAFGRHLKKTGRTVGFGSDEEKAERIRKDLPGYSLVDYAFNSAAGMYETLPGEHYSQGTGFYKWSSGITAFSSLTYPSSTSSKT
;
A
#
# COMPACT_ATOMS: atom_id res chain seq x y z
N MET A 1 20.48 -24.20 -21.40
CA MET A 1 19.38 -23.49 -20.73
C MET A 1 19.65 -23.58 -19.23
N PRO A 2 19.68 -22.47 -18.47
CA PRO A 2 19.73 -22.59 -17.01
C PRO A 2 18.49 -23.35 -16.56
N SER A 3 18.63 -24.33 -15.65
CA SER A 3 17.49 -25.02 -15.07
C SER A 3 16.66 -24.01 -14.27
N GLU A 4 15.37 -23.92 -14.54
CA GLU A 4 14.47 -23.12 -13.71
C GLU A 4 14.42 -23.73 -12.32
N ARG A 5 14.97 -22.99 -11.33
CA ARG A 5 14.85 -23.33 -9.92
C ARG A 5 13.38 -23.27 -9.51
N SER A 6 12.94 -24.20 -8.67
CA SER A 6 11.55 -24.22 -8.21
C SER A 6 11.26 -23.06 -7.25
N PHE A 7 9.99 -22.69 -7.08
CA PHE A 7 9.58 -21.65 -6.13
C PHE A 7 10.10 -21.94 -4.73
N ASP A 8 10.01 -23.20 -4.26
CA ASP A 8 10.47 -23.62 -2.94
C ASP A 8 12.00 -23.61 -2.80
N GLU A 9 12.73 -23.77 -3.89
CA GLU A 9 14.19 -23.63 -3.90
C GLU A 9 14.62 -22.17 -3.79
N ILE A 10 13.83 -21.25 -4.36
CA ILE A 10 14.10 -19.80 -4.32
C ILE A 10 13.57 -19.17 -3.02
N TYR A 11 12.43 -19.65 -2.52
CA TYR A 11 11.74 -19.18 -1.33
C TYR A 11 11.42 -20.36 -0.40
N PRO A 12 12.43 -20.90 0.31
CA PRO A 12 12.22 -22.02 1.21
C PRO A 12 11.23 -21.64 2.32
N THR A 13 10.22 -22.48 2.50
CA THR A 13 9.22 -22.32 3.56
C THR A 13 9.55 -23.22 4.74
N ASN A 14 9.26 -22.73 5.95
CA ASN A 14 9.36 -23.52 7.18
C ASN A 14 7.96 -23.70 7.76
N GLU A 15 7.68 -24.87 8.35
CA GLU A 15 6.39 -25.17 8.97
C GLU A 15 6.00 -24.20 10.10
N SER A 16 6.99 -23.55 10.72
CA SER A 16 6.79 -22.53 11.76
C SER A 16 6.41 -21.13 11.23
N TYR A 17 6.35 -20.93 9.90
CA TYR A 17 6.02 -19.63 9.33
C TYR A 17 4.54 -19.29 9.50
N GLU A 18 4.28 -18.13 10.07
CA GLU A 18 2.94 -17.56 10.22
C GLU A 18 2.75 -16.38 9.27
N ARG A 19 1.48 -16.03 9.01
CA ARG A 19 1.17 -14.83 8.23
C ARG A 19 1.64 -13.59 9.00
N PHE A 20 2.45 -12.77 8.34
CA PHE A 20 2.95 -11.53 8.93
C PHE A 20 1.82 -10.50 9.10
N ASP A 21 1.72 -9.92 10.29
CA ASP A 21 0.86 -8.76 10.53
C ASP A 21 1.57 -7.48 10.07
N GLN A 22 1.01 -6.79 9.08
CA GLN A 22 1.59 -5.56 8.52
C GLN A 22 1.83 -4.47 9.58
N ARG A 23 1.08 -4.49 10.70
CA ARG A 23 1.25 -3.56 11.83
C ARG A 23 2.58 -3.76 12.55
N ASP A 24 3.19 -4.93 12.44
CA ASP A 24 4.49 -5.26 13.05
C ASP A 24 5.68 -4.83 12.17
N SER A 25 5.41 -4.25 11.00
CA SER A 25 6.45 -3.59 10.19
C SER A 25 7.12 -2.45 10.97
N ALA A 26 8.32 -2.04 10.55
CA ALA A 26 9.00 -0.89 11.15
C ALA A 26 8.13 0.38 11.12
N PHE A 27 7.40 0.59 10.02
CA PHE A 27 6.47 1.71 9.84
C PHE A 27 5.24 1.59 10.75
N GLY A 28 4.61 0.41 10.81
CA GLY A 28 3.45 0.17 11.67
C GLY A 28 3.77 0.31 13.16
N ARG A 29 4.93 -0.22 13.60
CA ARG A 29 5.43 -0.05 14.97
C ARG A 29 5.75 1.40 15.30
N HIS A 30 6.34 2.15 14.36
CA HIS A 30 6.61 3.58 14.54
C HIS A 30 5.32 4.39 14.70
N LEU A 31 4.32 4.15 13.84
CA LEU A 31 3.02 4.78 13.93
C LEU A 31 2.34 4.49 15.27
N LYS A 32 2.35 3.23 15.72
CA LYS A 32 1.79 2.84 17.03
C LYS A 32 2.50 3.54 18.20
N LYS A 33 3.82 3.72 18.11
CA LYS A 33 4.63 4.35 19.16
C LYS A 33 4.46 5.87 19.21
N THR A 34 4.35 6.52 18.06
CA THR A 34 4.45 7.99 17.95
C THR A 34 3.15 8.68 17.56
N GLY A 35 2.15 7.93 17.09
CA GLY A 35 0.93 8.46 16.49
C GLY A 35 1.16 9.15 15.13
N ARG A 36 2.38 9.06 14.56
CA ARG A 36 2.76 9.76 13.33
C ARG A 36 3.25 8.78 12.28
N THR A 37 2.86 8.98 11.03
CA THR A 37 3.43 8.26 9.90
C THR A 37 4.89 8.67 9.74
N VAL A 38 5.77 7.74 9.35
CA VAL A 38 7.16 8.07 9.02
C VAL A 38 7.13 8.95 7.77
N GLY A 39 7.26 10.26 7.96
CA GLY A 39 7.48 11.19 6.87
C GLY A 39 8.95 11.13 6.45
N PHE A 40 9.21 11.16 5.15
CA PHE A 40 10.55 11.42 4.63
C PHE A 40 10.91 12.90 4.88
N GLY A 41 11.30 13.17 6.12
CA GLY A 41 11.73 14.46 6.63
C GLY A 41 10.59 15.45 6.87
N SER A 42 10.61 16.09 8.04
CA SER A 42 9.80 17.30 8.26
C SER A 42 10.28 18.42 7.33
N ASP A 43 9.47 19.46 7.15
CA ASP A 43 9.87 20.59 6.30
C ASP A 43 11.13 21.28 6.85
N GLU A 44 11.34 21.25 8.17
CA GLU A 44 12.57 21.70 8.82
C GLU A 44 13.79 20.86 8.42
N GLU A 45 13.66 19.53 8.37
CA GLU A 45 14.75 18.64 7.93
C GLU A 45 15.07 18.85 6.45
N LYS A 46 14.05 19.05 5.60
CA LYS A 46 14.25 19.37 4.18
C LYS A 46 14.98 20.71 4.03
N ALA A 47 14.55 21.73 4.78
CA ALA A 47 15.18 23.04 4.78
C ALA A 47 16.64 22.98 5.28
N GLU A 48 16.96 22.09 6.23
CA GLU A 48 18.34 21.87 6.66
C GLU A 48 19.20 21.22 5.57
N ARG A 49 18.69 20.21 4.87
CA ARG A 49 19.42 19.53 3.78
C ARG A 49 19.66 20.45 2.58
N ILE A 50 18.69 21.29 2.24
CA ILE A 50 18.85 22.35 1.24
C ILE A 50 19.95 23.32 1.67
N ARG A 51 19.94 23.79 2.93
CA ARG A 51 20.96 24.71 3.47
C ARG A 51 22.37 24.10 3.48
N LYS A 52 22.47 22.78 3.63
CA LYS A 52 23.74 22.04 3.60
C LYS A 52 24.24 21.73 2.18
N ASP A 53 23.50 22.15 1.14
CA ASP A 53 23.82 21.92 -0.27
C ASP A 53 24.15 20.45 -0.57
N LEU A 54 23.38 19.53 0.03
CA LEU A 54 23.57 18.10 -0.18
C LEU A 54 23.09 17.71 -1.58
N PRO A 55 23.91 16.97 -2.37
CA PRO A 55 23.49 16.49 -3.68
C PRO A 55 22.20 15.67 -3.62
N GLY A 56 21.23 15.99 -4.49
CA GLY A 56 19.92 15.33 -4.54
C GLY A 56 18.88 15.82 -3.53
N TYR A 57 19.17 16.91 -2.81
CA TYR A 57 18.26 17.55 -1.86
C TYR A 57 18.03 19.04 -2.16
N SER A 58 18.19 19.46 -3.41
CA SER A 58 17.85 20.82 -3.82
C SER A 58 16.35 21.05 -3.75
N LEU A 59 15.93 22.31 -3.81
CA LEU A 59 14.51 22.67 -3.90
C LEU A 59 13.84 22.01 -5.13
N VAL A 60 14.57 21.92 -6.24
CA VAL A 60 14.06 21.30 -7.48
C VAL A 60 13.89 19.80 -7.30
N ASP A 61 14.83 19.12 -6.63
CA ASP A 61 14.73 17.68 -6.34
C ASP A 61 13.52 17.38 -5.46
N TYR A 62 13.29 18.19 -4.42
CA TYR A 62 12.11 18.06 -3.56
C TYR A 62 10.81 18.35 -4.30
N ALA A 63 10.78 19.36 -5.17
CA ALA A 63 9.61 19.67 -5.99
C ALA A 63 9.30 18.53 -6.96
N PHE A 64 10.32 17.98 -7.63
CA PHE A 64 10.17 16.84 -8.53
C PHE A 64 9.68 15.59 -7.80
N ASN A 65 10.29 15.25 -6.66
CA ASN A 65 9.86 14.13 -5.81
C ASN A 65 8.40 14.29 -5.36
N SER A 66 8.04 15.47 -4.86
CA SER A 66 6.67 15.75 -4.41
C SER A 66 5.66 15.65 -5.57
N ALA A 67 6.02 16.13 -6.76
CA ALA A 67 5.18 16.02 -7.96
C ALA A 67 4.99 14.55 -8.39
N ALA A 68 6.05 13.73 -8.32
CA ALA A 68 5.98 12.31 -8.63
C ALA A 68 5.04 11.54 -7.68
N GLY A 69 5.00 11.92 -6.40
CA GLY A 69 4.13 11.30 -5.39
C GLY A 69 2.65 11.73 -5.44
N MET A 70 2.25 12.67 -6.32
CA MET A 70 0.90 13.25 -6.33
C MET A 70 -0.23 12.23 -6.54
N TYR A 71 0.05 11.08 -7.14
CA TYR A 71 -0.95 10.04 -7.41
C TYR A 71 -0.90 8.87 -6.42
N GLU A 72 -0.02 8.89 -5.42
CA GLU A 72 0.06 7.82 -4.43
C GLU A 72 -0.97 8.00 -3.30
N THR A 73 -1.23 9.26 -2.91
CA THR A 73 -2.25 9.63 -1.93
C THR A 73 -2.67 11.08 -2.16
N LEU A 74 -3.97 11.37 -2.25
CA LEU A 74 -4.44 12.75 -2.26
C LEU A 74 -4.13 13.44 -0.92
N PRO A 75 -3.95 14.78 -0.90
CA PRO A 75 -3.71 15.51 0.34
C PRO A 75 -4.81 15.25 1.38
N GLY A 76 -4.42 14.83 2.60
CA GLY A 76 -5.34 14.52 3.69
C GLY A 76 -5.99 13.13 3.61
N GLU A 77 -5.73 12.36 2.56
CA GLU A 77 -6.24 11.01 2.39
C GLU A 77 -5.18 9.97 2.74
N HIS A 78 -5.61 8.85 3.30
CA HIS A 78 -4.78 7.68 3.52
C HIS A 78 -5.29 6.52 2.67
N TYR A 79 -4.48 6.09 1.71
CA TYR A 79 -4.84 4.95 0.86
C TYR A 79 -4.20 3.67 1.41
N SER A 80 -5.05 2.71 1.72
CA SER A 80 -4.75 1.33 2.07
C SER A 80 -5.53 0.39 1.14
N GLN A 81 -5.27 -0.92 1.23
CA GLN A 81 -6.03 -1.92 0.46
C GLN A 81 -7.54 -1.72 0.64
N GLY A 82 -8.27 -1.62 -0.48
CA GLY A 82 -9.71 -1.36 -0.46
C GLY A 82 -10.12 0.12 -0.40
N THR A 83 -9.18 1.06 -0.39
CA THR A 83 -9.45 2.52 -0.36
C THR A 83 -8.66 3.27 -1.44
N GLY A 84 -9.04 4.52 -1.72
CA GLY A 84 -8.37 5.35 -2.74
C GLY A 84 -8.25 4.67 -4.10
N PHE A 85 -7.04 4.69 -4.67
CA PHE A 85 -6.69 4.01 -5.91
C PHE A 85 -6.52 2.48 -5.77
N TYR A 86 -6.50 1.94 -4.54
CA TYR A 86 -6.37 0.51 -4.25
C TYR A 86 -7.72 -0.17 -3.95
N LYS A 87 -8.84 0.44 -4.37
CA LYS A 87 -10.17 -0.17 -4.28
C LYS A 87 -10.23 -1.42 -5.17
N TRP A 88 -10.69 -2.53 -4.60
CA TRP A 88 -10.76 -3.81 -5.31
C TRP A 88 -11.92 -3.90 -6.29
N SER A 89 -12.88 -2.98 -6.22
CA SER A 89 -13.94 -2.84 -7.21
C SER A 89 -13.93 -1.44 -7.80
N SER A 90 -14.22 -1.36 -9.10
CA SER A 90 -14.28 -0.12 -9.87
C SER A 90 -15.52 0.74 -9.57
N GLY A 91 -16.37 0.32 -8.61
CA GLY A 91 -17.63 1.00 -8.31
C GLY A 91 -18.71 0.90 -9.40
N ILE A 92 -18.52 0.07 -10.44
CA ILE A 92 -19.60 -0.27 -11.37
C ILE A 92 -20.53 -1.26 -10.67
N THR A 93 -21.51 -0.72 -9.95
CA THR A 93 -22.69 -1.49 -9.55
C THR A 93 -23.48 -1.80 -10.82
N ALA A 94 -23.17 -2.91 -11.47
CA ALA A 94 -24.09 -3.48 -12.45
C ALA A 94 -25.37 -3.85 -11.71
N PHE A 95 -26.45 -3.13 -11.97
CA PHE A 95 -27.81 -3.54 -11.60
C PHE A 95 -28.09 -4.87 -12.31
N SER A 96 -27.73 -5.97 -11.66
CA SER A 96 -28.14 -7.31 -12.05
C SER A 96 -29.29 -7.69 -11.13
N SER A 97 -30.48 -7.17 -11.42
CA SER A 97 -31.72 -7.80 -10.98
C SER A 97 -31.88 -9.12 -11.74
N LEU A 98 -31.20 -10.16 -11.25
CA LEU A 98 -31.52 -11.55 -11.60
C LEU A 98 -32.11 -12.17 -10.35
N THR A 99 -33.41 -11.99 -10.23
CA THR A 99 -34.28 -12.72 -9.33
C THR A 99 -34.08 -14.21 -9.64
N TYR A 100 -33.50 -14.96 -8.70
CA TYR A 100 -33.55 -16.43 -8.75
C TYR A 100 -34.98 -16.87 -8.42
N PRO A 101 -35.69 -17.60 -9.29
CA PRO A 101 -36.92 -18.24 -8.88
C PRO A 101 -36.58 -19.38 -7.92
N SER A 102 -37.04 -19.27 -6.67
CA SER A 102 -37.01 -20.36 -5.70
C SER A 102 -37.90 -21.50 -6.20
N SER A 103 -37.30 -22.62 -6.62
CA SER A 103 -38.04 -23.85 -6.89
C SER A 103 -38.46 -24.47 -5.56
N THR A 104 -39.68 -24.18 -5.09
CA THR A 104 -40.34 -24.99 -4.07
C THR A 104 -40.76 -26.30 -4.71
N SER A 105 -39.98 -27.36 -4.48
CA SER A 105 -40.39 -28.73 -4.77
C SER A 105 -41.34 -29.21 -3.67
N SER A 106 -42.65 -29.05 -3.87
CA SER A 106 -43.65 -29.81 -3.11
C SER A 106 -43.55 -31.28 -3.50
N LYS A 107 -43.19 -32.13 -2.54
CA LYS A 107 -43.43 -33.58 -2.62
C LYS A 107 -44.81 -33.86 -2.04
N THR A 108 -45.72 -34.30 -2.90
CA THR A 108 -46.85 -35.17 -2.54
C THR A 108 -46.38 -36.59 -2.33
#